data_AF-A0A2D9SIY9-F1
#
_entry.id   AF-A0A2D9SIY9-F1
#
_cell.length_a   1.000
_cell.length_b   1.000
_cell.length_c   1.000
_cell.angle_alpha   90.00
_cell.angle_beta   90.00
_cell.angle_gamma   90.00
#
_symmetry.space_group_name_H-M   'P 1'
#
loop_
_entity.id
_entity.type
_entity.pdbx_description
1 polymer ?
#
loop_
_entity_poly.entity_id
_entity_poly.type
_entity_poly.pdbx_seq_one_letter_code
_entity_poly.pdbx_strand_id
1 'polypeptide(L)'
;MYDFFMILISNLWDLPSAIFVGIPLLGFAYTYSFTKSGLTLISDLAYPVGLIALLIGLVGLLQNISDLDALPIALATAHVPLIYAAIGHGIACGGRRDLSETDSSPVRKLLGTIIFLALTLWAANESAGLGIFVLLDALVFTFVGIIALVCADRLLNKQDVVGWSQRLLGIALFCFLCGLIGMLANLDERRAIGPAAALSLLGLLYPLILVVIGRIWIPEKMLNKNGSNGTGLLNLVVPVLFGVLALSGLLVSSTFYIS
;
A
#
# COMPACT_ATOMS: atom_id res chain seq x y z
N MET A 1 -29.63 -12.67 -11.35
CA MET A 1 -29.26 -11.53 -10.46
C MET A 1 -28.93 -12.01 -9.05
N TYR A 2 -29.71 -12.92 -8.45
CA TYR A 2 -29.39 -13.57 -7.17
C TYR A 2 -28.05 -14.34 -7.19
N ASP A 3 -27.77 -15.11 -8.24
CA ASP A 3 -26.52 -15.90 -8.31
C ASP A 3 -25.25 -15.05 -8.33
N PHE A 4 -25.25 -13.95 -9.09
CA PHE A 4 -24.12 -13.01 -9.10
C PHE A 4 -23.86 -12.40 -7.72
N PHE A 5 -24.92 -11.99 -7.02
CA PHE A 5 -24.78 -11.38 -5.70
C PHE A 5 -24.31 -12.37 -4.64
N MET A 6 -24.78 -13.62 -4.70
CA MET A 6 -24.33 -14.69 -3.81
C MET A 6 -22.86 -15.06 -4.05
N ILE A 7 -22.44 -15.16 -5.31
CA ILE A 7 -21.03 -15.41 -5.70
C ILE A 7 -20.14 -14.24 -5.26
N LEU A 8 -20.62 -13.00 -5.43
CA LEU A 8 -19.90 -11.83 -4.98
C LEU A 8 -19.70 -11.86 -3.45
N ILE A 9 -20.77 -12.10 -2.68
CA ILE A 9 -20.68 -12.16 -1.22
C ILE A 9 -19.78 -13.29 -0.74
N SER A 10 -19.85 -14.48 -1.35
CA SER A 10 -18.98 -15.59 -0.98
C SER A 10 -17.51 -15.27 -1.22
N ASN A 11 -17.19 -14.58 -2.33
CA ASN A 11 -15.82 -14.20 -2.66
C ASN A 11 -15.33 -12.97 -1.87
N LEU A 12 -16.25 -12.16 -1.35
CA LEU A 12 -15.95 -11.05 -0.45
C LEU A 12 -15.67 -11.49 0.98
N TRP A 13 -15.94 -12.74 1.34
CA TRP A 13 -15.70 -13.25 2.68
C TRP A 13 -14.32 -13.89 2.79
N ASP A 14 -13.29 -13.05 2.91
CA ASP A 14 -11.90 -13.49 3.10
C ASP A 14 -11.41 -13.11 4.50
N LEU A 15 -11.40 -14.11 5.40
CA LEU A 15 -11.02 -13.91 6.80
C LEU A 15 -9.58 -13.38 6.97
N PRO A 16 -8.55 -13.87 6.25
CA PRO A 16 -7.20 -13.30 6.31
C PRO A 16 -7.16 -11.81 5.97
N SER A 17 -7.83 -11.38 4.88
CA SER A 17 -7.93 -9.97 4.52
C SER A 17 -8.64 -9.15 5.59
N ALA A 18 -9.70 -9.69 6.19
CA ALA A 18 -10.47 -9.00 7.23
C ALA A 18 -9.63 -8.79 8.50
N ILE A 19 -8.86 -9.81 8.89
CA ILE A 19 -7.89 -9.75 10.01
C ILE A 19 -6.81 -8.72 9.70
N PHE A 20 -6.22 -8.79 8.51
CA PHE A 20 -5.13 -7.91 8.11
C PHE A 20 -5.55 -6.44 8.07
N VAL A 21 -6.74 -6.12 7.60
CA VAL A 21 -7.21 -4.73 7.55
C VAL A 21 -7.79 -4.30 8.89
N GLY A 22 -8.65 -5.11 9.50
CA GLY A 22 -9.38 -4.75 10.71
C GLY A 22 -8.46 -4.49 11.91
N ILE A 23 -7.50 -5.39 12.17
CA ILE A 23 -6.67 -5.30 13.39
C ILE A 23 -5.74 -4.06 13.38
N PRO A 24 -5.01 -3.73 12.29
CA PRO A 24 -4.21 -2.51 12.24
C PRO A 24 -5.06 -1.25 12.38
N LEU A 25 -6.25 -1.19 11.77
CA LEU A 25 -7.12 -0.03 11.94
C LEU A 25 -7.59 0.15 13.39
N LEU A 26 -7.91 -0.95 14.08
CA LEU A 26 -8.16 -0.90 15.53
C LEU A 26 -6.92 -0.47 16.33
N GLY A 27 -5.73 -0.93 15.94
CA GLY A 27 -4.46 -0.49 16.52
C GLY A 27 -4.20 1.02 16.32
N PHE A 28 -4.57 1.56 15.16
CA PHE A 28 -4.48 3.00 14.87
C PHE A 28 -5.47 3.80 15.70
N ALA A 29 -6.71 3.32 15.85
CA ALA A 29 -7.68 3.93 16.75
C ALA A 29 -7.15 3.96 18.19
N TYR A 30 -6.57 2.84 18.65
CA TYR A 30 -6.00 2.69 19.99
C TYR A 30 -4.81 3.62 20.24
N THR A 31 -4.05 3.96 19.20
CA THR A 31 -2.92 4.91 19.30
C THR A 31 -3.35 6.22 19.98
N TYR A 32 -4.56 6.68 19.68
CA TYR A 32 -5.19 7.87 20.28
C TYR A 32 -6.38 7.52 21.18
N SER A 33 -6.43 6.31 21.75
CA SER A 33 -7.51 5.85 22.65
C SER A 33 -8.93 6.05 22.12
N PHE A 34 -9.15 5.77 20.83
CA PHE A 34 -10.46 5.86 20.17
C PHE A 34 -11.08 7.26 20.20
N THR A 35 -10.26 8.31 20.26
CA THR A 35 -10.69 9.71 20.10
C THR A 35 -10.89 10.07 18.62
N LYS A 36 -11.33 11.31 18.35
CA LYS A 36 -11.47 11.85 16.99
C LYS A 36 -10.14 11.84 16.21
N SER A 37 -9.01 12.07 16.88
CA SER A 37 -7.67 11.93 16.29
C SER A 37 -7.39 10.49 15.84
N GLY A 38 -7.85 9.49 16.60
CA GLY A 38 -7.75 8.08 16.22
C GLY A 38 -8.58 7.73 14.98
N LEU A 39 -9.81 8.25 14.89
CA LEU A 39 -10.65 8.10 13.69
C LEU A 39 -10.04 8.83 12.49
N THR A 40 -9.45 10.01 12.70
CA THR A 40 -8.73 10.73 11.64
C THR A 40 -7.55 9.90 11.14
N LEU A 41 -6.80 9.26 12.04
CA LEU A 41 -5.70 8.37 11.67
C LEU A 41 -6.20 7.16 10.85
N ILE A 42 -7.32 6.53 11.24
CA ILE A 42 -7.95 5.48 10.44
C ILE A 42 -8.32 6.02 9.05
N SER A 43 -8.98 7.18 8.98
CA SER A 43 -9.40 7.76 7.70
C SER A 43 -8.20 8.04 6.78
N ASP A 44 -7.06 8.46 7.34
CA ASP A 44 -5.85 8.75 6.57
C ASP A 44 -5.10 7.47 6.13
N LEU A 45 -5.20 6.37 6.90
CA LEU A 45 -4.38 5.16 6.71
C LEU A 45 -5.14 3.92 6.23
N ALA A 46 -6.47 3.94 6.21
CA ALA A 46 -7.28 2.82 5.75
C ALA A 46 -6.91 2.40 4.32
N TYR A 47 -6.91 3.33 3.37
CA TYR A 47 -6.51 3.04 1.99
C TYR A 47 -5.05 2.57 1.86
N PRO A 48 -4.05 3.22 2.49
CA PRO A 48 -2.69 2.69 2.55
C PRO A 48 -2.61 1.24 3.03
N VAL A 49 -3.29 0.88 4.12
CA VAL A 49 -3.30 -0.50 4.64
C VAL A 49 -3.94 -1.47 3.65
N GLY A 50 -5.08 -1.11 3.06
CA GLY A 50 -5.74 -1.94 2.03
C GLY A 50 -4.86 -2.15 0.80
N LEU A 51 -4.14 -1.11 0.37
CA LEU A 51 -3.21 -1.21 -0.76
C LEU A 51 -1.97 -2.05 -0.43
N ILE A 52 -1.44 -1.94 0.78
CA ILE A 52 -0.33 -2.80 1.24
C ILE A 52 -0.76 -4.28 1.17
N ALA A 53 -1.95 -4.60 1.65
CA ALA A 53 -2.51 -5.95 1.57
C ALA A 53 -2.69 -6.41 0.11
N LEU A 54 -3.24 -5.56 -0.76
CA LEU A 54 -3.36 -5.83 -2.20
C LEU A 54 -1.99 -6.14 -2.82
N LEU A 55 -0.98 -5.30 -2.57
CA LEU A 55 0.37 -5.49 -3.11
C LEU A 55 1.01 -6.77 -2.61
N ILE A 56 0.84 -7.11 -1.32
CA ILE A 56 1.29 -8.39 -0.76
C ILE A 56 0.60 -9.56 -1.47
N GLY A 57 -0.72 -9.50 -1.64
CA GLY A 57 -1.49 -10.52 -2.36
C GLY A 57 -1.04 -10.68 -3.82
N LEU A 58 -0.76 -9.58 -4.52
CA LEU A 58 -0.25 -9.61 -5.89
C LEU A 58 1.16 -10.20 -5.98
N VAL A 59 2.06 -9.88 -5.05
CA VAL A 59 3.39 -10.51 -5.00
C VAL A 59 3.26 -12.01 -4.71
N GLY A 60 2.40 -12.40 -3.76
CA GLY A 60 2.08 -13.80 -3.49
C GLY A 60 1.55 -14.54 -4.71
N LEU A 61 0.64 -13.90 -5.45
CA LEU A 61 0.10 -14.42 -6.69
C LEU A 61 1.18 -14.66 -7.74
N LEU A 62 2.10 -13.71 -7.93
CA LEU A 62 3.21 -13.84 -8.88
C LEU A 62 4.15 -15.00 -8.57
N GLN A 63 4.33 -15.34 -7.29
CA GLN A 63 5.19 -16.46 -6.90
C GLN A 63 4.51 -17.82 -7.01
N ASN A 64 3.19 -17.88 -6.79
CA ASN A 64 2.46 -19.14 -6.68
C ASN A 64 1.60 -19.44 -7.91
N ILE A 65 1.72 -18.68 -8.99
CA ILE A 65 1.05 -18.97 -10.27
C ILE A 65 1.67 -20.21 -10.91
N SER A 66 1.06 -21.35 -10.63
CA SER A 66 1.28 -22.61 -11.35
C SER A 66 0.13 -22.93 -12.31
N ASP A 67 -1.07 -22.43 -12.03
CA ASP A 67 -2.29 -22.67 -12.81
C ASP A 67 -2.91 -21.35 -13.28
N LEU A 68 -2.98 -21.19 -14.62
CA LEU A 68 -3.50 -19.98 -15.25
C LEU A 68 -5.03 -19.86 -15.11
N ASP A 69 -5.73 -20.98 -14.91
CA ASP A 69 -7.19 -20.99 -14.76
C ASP A 69 -7.64 -20.44 -13.40
N ALA A 70 -6.77 -20.50 -12.39
CA ALA A 70 -7.02 -19.93 -11.06
C ALA A 70 -6.74 -18.41 -10.98
N LEU A 71 -6.08 -17.85 -11.99
CA LEU A 71 -5.65 -16.44 -12.01
C LEU A 71 -6.80 -15.44 -11.76
N PRO A 72 -7.98 -15.54 -12.40
CA PRO A 72 -9.04 -14.57 -12.21
C PRO A 72 -9.57 -14.53 -10.77
N ILE A 73 -9.71 -15.71 -10.14
CA ILE A 73 -10.19 -15.84 -8.76
C ILE A 73 -9.16 -15.26 -7.80
N ALA A 74 -7.87 -15.58 -7.99
CA ALA A 74 -6.81 -15.10 -7.12
C ALA A 74 -6.56 -13.59 -7.27
N LEU A 75 -6.75 -13.04 -8.48
CA LEU A 75 -6.72 -11.59 -8.68
C LEU A 75 -7.91 -10.93 -7.97
N ALA A 76 -9.10 -11.53 -8.03
CA ALA A 76 -10.28 -11.00 -7.32
C ALA A 76 -10.08 -10.99 -5.80
N THR A 77 -9.56 -12.08 -5.22
CA THR A 77 -9.29 -12.15 -3.77
C THR A 77 -8.24 -11.14 -3.32
N ALA A 78 -7.21 -10.87 -4.12
CA ALA A 78 -6.20 -9.85 -3.81
C ALA A 78 -6.80 -8.43 -3.66
N HIS A 79 -7.96 -8.14 -4.26
CA HIS A 79 -8.62 -6.83 -4.14
C HIS A 79 -9.55 -6.71 -2.92
N VAL A 80 -9.93 -7.82 -2.29
CA VAL A 80 -10.84 -7.85 -1.12
C VAL A 80 -10.35 -6.96 0.04
N PRO A 81 -9.04 -6.94 0.41
CA PRO A 81 -8.55 -6.02 1.45
C PRO A 81 -8.87 -4.55 1.19
N LEU A 82 -8.88 -4.13 -0.08
CA LEU A 82 -9.15 -2.75 -0.44
C LEU A 82 -10.62 -2.37 -0.19
N ILE A 83 -11.53 -3.33 -0.33
CA ILE A 83 -12.95 -3.16 -0.01
C ILE A 83 -13.12 -3.00 1.50
N TYR A 84 -12.45 -3.84 2.30
CA TYR A 84 -12.46 -3.70 3.76
C TYR A 84 -11.84 -2.37 4.22
N ALA A 85 -10.79 -1.92 3.55
CA ALA A 85 -10.20 -0.61 3.78
C ALA A 85 -11.17 0.53 3.44
N ALA A 86 -11.92 0.41 2.34
CA ALA A 86 -12.94 1.39 1.98
C ALA A 86 -14.07 1.47 3.03
N ILE A 87 -14.49 0.32 3.58
CA ILE A 87 -15.46 0.26 4.69
C ILE A 87 -14.87 0.96 5.93
N GLY A 88 -13.65 0.61 6.33
CA GLY A 88 -12.97 1.23 7.48
C GLY A 88 -12.80 2.74 7.32
N HIS A 89 -12.44 3.18 6.11
CA HIS A 89 -12.39 4.60 5.76
C HIS A 89 -13.76 5.26 5.87
N GLY A 90 -14.80 4.65 5.28
CA GLY A 90 -16.16 5.16 5.27
C GLY A 90 -16.73 5.35 6.68
N ILE A 91 -16.46 4.42 7.59
CA ILE A 91 -16.87 4.51 9.00
C ILE A 91 -16.14 5.65 9.72
N ALA A 92 -14.85 5.85 9.41
CA ALA A 92 -14.02 6.83 10.11
C ALA A 92 -14.08 8.24 9.52
N CYS A 93 -14.51 8.39 8.26
CA CYS A 93 -14.60 9.68 7.58
C CYS A 93 -15.81 10.48 8.09
N GLY A 94 -15.63 11.77 8.41
CA GLY A 94 -16.73 12.65 8.85
C GLY A 94 -16.39 13.61 10.00
N GLY A 95 -15.25 13.43 10.68
CA GLY A 95 -14.79 14.35 11.72
C GLY A 95 -14.02 15.56 11.18
N ARG A 96 -14.21 16.75 11.78
CA ARG A 96 -13.27 17.88 11.62
C ARG A 96 -11.93 17.48 12.25
N ARG A 97 -10.82 17.79 11.56
CA ARG A 97 -9.47 17.58 12.08
C ARG A 97 -9.20 18.60 13.19
N ASP A 98 -9.09 18.13 14.43
CA ASP A 98 -8.58 18.95 15.53
C ASP A 98 -7.05 18.79 15.58
N LEU A 99 -6.33 19.81 15.09
CA LEU A 99 -4.86 19.80 15.00
C LEU A 99 -4.18 19.88 16.39
N SER A 100 -4.91 20.15 17.47
CA SER A 100 -4.37 20.27 18.84
C SER A 100 -4.42 18.98 19.66
N GLU A 101 -5.01 17.89 19.14
CA GLU A 101 -5.09 16.59 19.85
C GLU A 101 -4.11 15.57 19.25
N THR A 102 -2.86 15.96 19.00
CA THR A 102 -1.79 15.08 18.48
C THR A 102 -0.91 14.46 19.56
N ASP A 103 -1.17 14.76 20.84
CA ASP A 103 -0.35 14.29 21.95
C ASP A 103 -0.80 12.88 22.40
N SER A 104 -0.35 11.85 21.69
CA SER A 104 -0.53 10.46 22.12
C SER A 104 0.74 9.90 22.75
N SER A 105 0.57 9.09 23.80
CA SER A 105 1.67 8.39 24.46
C SER A 105 2.55 7.61 23.46
N PRO A 106 3.88 7.71 23.57
CA PRO A 106 4.80 6.99 22.69
C PRO A 106 4.64 5.46 22.79
N VAL A 107 4.20 4.95 23.94
CA VAL A 107 3.92 3.52 24.13
C VAL A 107 2.76 3.06 23.24
N ARG A 108 1.70 3.88 23.11
CA ARG A 108 0.56 3.54 22.25
C ARG A 108 0.91 3.62 20.78
N LYS A 109 1.69 4.63 20.37
CA LYS A 109 2.25 4.74 19.01
C LYS A 109 3.10 3.51 18.67
N LEU A 110 3.96 3.08 19.60
CA LEU A 110 4.78 1.90 19.46
C LEU A 110 3.93 0.63 19.27
N LEU A 111 2.92 0.42 20.13
CA LEU A 111 2.00 -0.72 20.01
C LEU A 111 1.26 -0.73 18.67
N GLY A 112 0.70 0.40 18.24
CA GLY A 112 0.03 0.50 16.93
C GLY A 112 0.96 0.18 15.76
N THR A 113 2.22 0.63 15.84
CA THR A 113 3.25 0.32 14.85
C THR A 113 3.61 -1.17 14.85
N ILE A 114 3.81 -1.77 16.04
CA ILE A 114 4.15 -3.19 16.18
C ILE A 114 3.03 -4.07 15.64
N ILE A 115 1.78 -3.79 15.97
CA ILE A 115 0.62 -4.53 15.47
C ILE A 115 0.58 -4.51 13.94
N PHE A 116 0.72 -3.31 13.35
CA PHE A 116 0.73 -3.14 11.90
C PHE A 116 1.90 -3.89 11.23
N LEU A 117 3.12 -3.76 11.75
CA LEU A 117 4.29 -4.42 11.17
C LEU A 117 4.23 -5.95 11.34
N ALA A 118 3.79 -6.45 12.49
CA ALA A 118 3.64 -7.87 12.74
C ALA A 118 2.65 -8.50 11.76
N LEU A 119 1.51 -7.84 11.50
CA LEU A 119 0.53 -8.32 10.53
C LEU A 119 1.03 -8.20 9.10
N THR A 120 1.76 -7.12 8.76
CA THR A 120 2.45 -6.96 7.47
C THR A 120 3.41 -8.10 7.20
N LEU A 121 4.25 -8.44 8.18
CA LEU A 121 5.20 -9.55 8.09
C LEU A 121 4.49 -10.91 8.04
N TRP A 122 3.43 -11.09 8.83
CA TRP A 122 2.63 -12.32 8.80
C TRP A 122 2.00 -12.54 7.41
N ALA A 123 1.32 -11.54 6.84
CA ALA A 123 0.73 -11.66 5.51
C ALA A 123 1.77 -11.85 4.41
N ALA A 124 2.92 -11.16 4.50
CA ALA A 124 4.04 -11.37 3.59
C ALA A 124 4.58 -12.82 3.67
N ASN A 125 4.72 -13.36 4.88
CA ASN A 125 5.18 -14.73 5.07
C ASN A 125 4.20 -15.76 4.52
N GLU A 126 2.90 -15.61 4.82
CA GLU A 126 1.85 -16.52 4.34
C GLU A 126 1.66 -16.46 2.82
N SER A 127 1.88 -15.30 2.20
CA SER A 127 1.64 -15.11 0.76
C SER A 127 2.74 -15.67 -0.13
N ALA A 128 4.02 -15.46 0.21
CA ALA A 128 5.15 -15.90 -0.63
C ALA A 128 6.45 -16.18 0.15
N GLY A 129 6.43 -16.06 1.49
CA GLY A 129 7.62 -16.10 2.31
C GLY A 129 8.39 -14.77 2.32
N LEU A 130 8.98 -14.43 3.47
CA LEU A 130 9.61 -13.13 3.71
C LEU A 130 10.76 -12.80 2.73
N GLY A 131 11.49 -13.80 2.26
CA GLY A 131 12.64 -13.61 1.37
C GLY A 131 12.27 -12.93 0.05
N ILE A 132 11.08 -13.22 -0.49
CA ILE A 132 10.59 -12.62 -1.75
C ILE A 132 10.32 -11.12 -1.59
N PHE A 133 9.92 -10.70 -0.39
CA PHE A 133 9.61 -9.31 -0.09
C PHE A 133 10.86 -8.46 0.20
N VAL A 134 12.05 -9.04 0.17
CA VAL A 134 13.32 -8.31 0.36
C VAL A 134 14.03 -8.17 -0.99
N LEU A 135 13.60 -7.18 -1.77
CA LEU A 135 14.25 -6.82 -3.04
C LEU A 135 15.17 -5.62 -2.80
N LEU A 136 16.48 -5.86 -2.87
CA LEU A 136 17.50 -4.85 -2.59
C LEU A 136 17.36 -3.63 -3.51
N ASP A 137 17.06 -3.85 -4.79
CA ASP A 137 16.94 -2.77 -5.76
C ASP A 137 15.82 -1.80 -5.38
N ALA A 138 14.62 -2.31 -5.07
CA ALA A 138 13.49 -1.48 -4.64
C ALA A 138 13.77 -0.72 -3.33
N LEU A 139 14.51 -1.33 -2.40
CA LEU A 139 14.98 -0.65 -1.18
C LEU A 139 15.95 0.48 -1.52
N VAL A 140 16.94 0.24 -2.38
CA VAL A 140 17.92 1.24 -2.81
C VAL A 140 17.21 2.41 -3.48
N PHE A 141 16.30 2.16 -4.42
CA PHE A 141 15.52 3.23 -5.06
C PHE A 141 14.72 4.05 -4.04
N THR A 142 14.11 3.39 -3.06
CA THR A 142 13.36 4.07 -2.00
C THR A 142 14.26 4.98 -1.17
N PHE A 143 15.38 4.48 -0.66
CA PHE A 143 16.29 5.25 0.19
C PHE A 143 17.03 6.35 -0.58
N VAL A 144 17.49 6.06 -1.80
CA VAL A 144 18.11 7.06 -2.68
C VAL A 144 17.10 8.15 -3.01
N GLY A 145 15.84 7.81 -3.29
CA GLY A 145 14.76 8.77 -3.49
C GLY A 145 14.56 9.69 -2.27
N ILE A 146 14.55 9.12 -1.06
CA ILE A 146 14.44 9.91 0.18
C ILE A 146 15.64 10.84 0.33
N ILE A 147 16.86 10.34 0.16
CA ILE A 147 18.10 11.12 0.25
C ILE A 147 18.09 12.26 -0.77
N ALA A 148 17.72 11.98 -2.03
CA ALA A 148 17.62 12.96 -3.09
C ALA A 148 16.64 14.09 -2.74
N LEU A 149 15.47 13.77 -2.17
CA LEU A 149 14.51 14.77 -1.72
C LEU A 149 15.05 15.61 -0.55
N VAL A 150 15.71 14.99 0.44
CA VAL A 150 16.33 15.70 1.55
C VAL A 150 17.44 16.64 1.07
N CYS A 151 18.29 16.17 0.14
CA CYS A 151 19.33 16.98 -0.49
C CYS A 151 18.72 18.15 -1.26
N ALA A 152 17.67 17.91 -2.06
CA ALA A 152 16.97 18.96 -2.80
C ALA A 152 16.37 20.01 -1.87
N ASP A 153 15.77 19.61 -0.74
CA ASP A 153 15.22 20.57 0.22
C ASP A 153 16.32 21.43 0.87
N ARG A 154 17.47 20.82 1.20
CA ARG A 154 18.63 21.54 1.74
C ARG A 154 19.19 22.52 0.72
N LEU A 155 19.33 22.12 -0.55
CA LEU A 155 19.80 22.99 -1.64
C LEU A 155 18.84 24.17 -1.89
N LEU A 156 17.54 23.95 -1.69
CA LEU A 156 16.51 24.97 -1.86
C LEU A 156 16.24 25.79 -0.58
N ASN A 157 17.02 25.62 0.49
CA ASN A 157 16.87 26.31 1.78
C ASN A 157 15.44 26.27 2.35
N LYS A 158 14.73 25.14 2.19
CA LYS A 158 13.38 24.98 2.74
C LYS A 158 13.47 24.68 4.24
N GLN A 159 12.98 25.60 5.07
CA GLN A 159 13.07 25.45 6.53
C GLN A 159 11.96 24.57 7.14
N ASP A 160 10.76 24.55 6.55
CA ASP A 160 9.61 23.77 7.05
C ASP A 160 9.04 22.84 5.98
N VAL A 161 9.71 21.70 5.78
CA VAL A 161 9.28 20.69 4.82
C VAL A 161 8.16 19.84 5.40
N VAL A 162 6.95 20.05 4.87
CA VAL A 162 5.74 19.27 5.14
C VAL A 162 5.29 18.50 3.89
N GLY A 163 4.29 17.63 4.02
CA GLY A 163 3.77 16.81 2.92
C GLY A 163 4.63 15.60 2.58
N TRP A 164 5.34 15.03 3.57
CA TRP A 164 6.19 13.85 3.36
C TRP A 164 5.43 12.64 2.85
N SER A 165 4.14 12.49 3.16
CA SER A 165 3.33 11.41 2.59
C SER A 165 3.29 11.50 1.06
N GLN A 166 2.93 12.65 0.50
CA GLN A 166 2.85 12.85 -0.96
C GLN A 166 4.22 12.66 -1.63
N ARG A 167 5.30 13.05 -0.95
CA ARG A 167 6.68 12.87 -1.41
C ARG A 167 7.07 11.39 -1.46
N LEU A 168 6.76 10.63 -0.43
CA LEU A 168 6.96 9.17 -0.39
C LEU A 168 6.10 8.47 -1.45
N LEU A 169 4.85 8.90 -1.64
CA LEU A 169 4.00 8.40 -2.73
C LEU A 169 4.57 8.74 -4.11
N GLY A 170 5.26 9.89 -4.26
CA GLY A 170 5.99 10.22 -5.48
C GLY A 170 7.16 9.27 -5.75
N ILE A 171 7.91 8.88 -4.71
CA ILE A 171 8.95 7.85 -4.82
C ILE A 171 8.34 6.49 -5.19
N ALA A 172 7.20 6.14 -4.56
CA ALA A 172 6.46 4.92 -4.84
C ALA A 172 6.08 4.85 -6.33
N LEU A 173 5.47 5.93 -6.84
CA LEU A 173 5.07 6.04 -8.23
C LEU A 173 6.28 5.95 -9.18
N PHE A 174 7.40 6.60 -8.83
CA PHE A 174 8.62 6.52 -9.63
C PHE A 174 9.12 5.07 -9.74
N CYS A 175 9.24 4.35 -8.63
CA CYS A 175 9.69 2.95 -8.63
C CYS A 175 8.72 2.06 -9.42
N PHE A 176 7.42 2.28 -9.24
CA PHE A 176 6.37 1.59 -9.98
C PHE A 176 6.54 1.73 -11.50
N LEU A 177 6.73 2.97 -11.97
CA LEU A 177 6.91 3.29 -13.38
C LEU A 177 8.22 2.73 -13.92
N CYS A 178 9.32 2.79 -13.16
CA CYS A 178 10.57 2.14 -13.55
C CYS A 178 10.39 0.63 -13.77
N GLY A 179 9.67 -0.05 -12.87
CA GLY A 179 9.34 -1.46 -13.04
C GLY A 179 8.46 -1.72 -14.26
N LEU A 180 7.42 -0.92 -14.50
CA LEU A 180 6.58 -1.03 -15.70
C LEU A 180 7.36 -0.80 -17.00
N ILE A 181 8.22 0.21 -17.04
CA ILE A 181 9.09 0.47 -18.20
C ILE A 181 10.05 -0.71 -18.39
N GLY A 182 10.60 -1.26 -17.31
CA GLY A 182 11.42 -2.46 -17.36
C GLY A 182 10.69 -3.65 -17.96
N MET A 183 9.42 -3.86 -17.61
CA MET A 183 8.59 -4.91 -18.22
C MET A 183 8.37 -4.65 -19.72
N LEU A 184 7.99 -3.42 -20.10
CA LEU A 184 7.73 -3.04 -21.49
C LEU A 184 8.99 -3.14 -22.37
N ALA A 185 10.14 -2.77 -21.83
CA ALA A 185 11.42 -2.83 -22.54
C ALA A 185 11.91 -4.27 -22.75
N ASN A 186 11.39 -5.24 -21.99
CA ASN A 186 11.82 -6.63 -22.03
C ASN A 186 10.65 -7.59 -22.32
N LEU A 187 9.65 -7.16 -23.10
CA LEU A 187 8.51 -8.01 -23.47
C LEU A 187 8.96 -9.29 -24.22
N ASP A 188 10.06 -9.20 -24.95
CA ASP A 188 10.63 -10.32 -25.71
C ASP A 188 11.41 -11.31 -24.82
N GLU A 189 11.82 -10.89 -23.62
CA GLU A 189 12.63 -11.70 -22.70
C GLU A 189 11.89 -12.00 -21.39
N ARG A 190 11.19 -13.14 -21.38
CA ARG A 190 10.35 -13.61 -20.27
C ARG A 190 11.04 -13.60 -18.89
N ARG A 191 12.36 -13.83 -18.86
CA ARG A 191 13.13 -13.88 -17.61
C ARG A 191 13.29 -12.52 -16.93
N ALA A 192 13.23 -11.43 -17.68
CA ALA A 192 13.36 -10.06 -17.17
C ALA A 192 12.03 -9.47 -16.67
N ILE A 193 10.89 -10.01 -17.10
CA ILE A 193 9.55 -9.53 -16.72
C ILE A 193 9.29 -9.70 -15.21
N GLY A 194 9.66 -10.85 -14.63
CA GLY A 194 9.44 -11.15 -13.22
C GLY A 194 10.14 -10.16 -12.26
N PRO A 195 11.46 -9.95 -12.39
CA PRO A 195 12.18 -8.94 -11.60
C PRO A 195 11.66 -7.51 -11.77
N ALA A 196 11.26 -7.14 -12.99
CA ALA A 196 10.70 -5.81 -13.27
C ALA A 196 9.32 -5.61 -12.62
N ALA A 197 8.46 -6.64 -12.64
CA ALA A 197 7.19 -6.65 -11.92
C ALA A 197 7.40 -6.58 -10.40
N ALA A 198 8.40 -7.29 -9.86
CA ALA A 198 8.75 -7.23 -8.45
C ALA A 198 9.23 -5.82 -8.05
N LEU A 199 10.09 -5.18 -8.86
CA LEU A 199 10.50 -3.78 -8.66
C LEU A 199 9.29 -2.84 -8.63
N SER A 200 8.34 -3.05 -9.53
CA SER A 200 7.12 -2.25 -9.62
C SER A 200 6.27 -2.36 -8.35
N LEU A 201 5.93 -3.59 -7.92
CA LEU A 201 5.06 -3.85 -6.78
C LEU A 201 5.74 -3.55 -5.44
N LEU A 202 6.98 -4.00 -5.23
CA LEU A 202 7.71 -3.76 -3.99
C LEU A 202 8.16 -2.30 -3.86
N GLY A 203 8.45 -1.65 -5.00
CA GLY A 203 8.71 -0.22 -5.08
C GLY A 203 7.50 0.64 -4.67
N LEU A 204 6.27 0.17 -4.85
CA LEU A 204 5.08 0.77 -4.24
C LEU A 204 4.95 0.44 -2.75
N LEU A 205 5.22 -0.82 -2.39
CA LEU A 205 5.00 -1.36 -1.05
C LEU A 205 5.85 -0.63 0.01
N TYR A 206 7.16 -0.46 -0.23
CA TYR A 206 8.05 0.06 0.81
C TYR A 206 7.74 1.52 1.19
N PRO A 207 7.57 2.47 0.24
CA PRO A 207 7.19 3.82 0.59
C PRO A 207 5.80 3.90 1.24
N LEU A 208 4.85 3.02 0.87
CA LEU A 208 3.54 2.95 1.52
C LEU A 208 3.65 2.54 3.00
N ILE A 209 4.50 1.56 3.32
CA ILE A 209 4.80 1.18 4.71
C ILE A 209 5.39 2.38 5.47
N LEU A 210 6.32 3.12 4.85
CA LEU A 210 6.89 4.34 5.43
C LEU A 210 5.84 5.44 5.63
N VAL A 211 4.84 5.55 4.75
CA VAL A 211 3.72 6.49 4.92
C VAL A 211 2.91 6.16 6.18
N VAL A 212 2.61 4.87 6.40
CA VAL A 212 1.89 4.41 7.60
C VAL A 212 2.68 4.73 8.87
N ILE A 213 3.95 4.32 8.93
CA ILE A 213 4.83 4.56 10.09
C ILE A 213 5.00 6.06 10.33
N GLY A 214 5.29 6.83 9.27
CA GLY A 214 5.49 8.27 9.35
C GLY A 214 4.27 8.99 9.90
N ARG A 215 3.05 8.57 9.51
CA ARG A 215 1.81 9.21 9.97
C ARG A 215 1.53 8.95 11.46
N ILE A 216 1.96 7.81 11.99
CA ILE A 216 1.85 7.50 13.43
C ILE A 216 2.87 8.32 14.24
N TRP A 217 4.12 8.36 13.80
CA TRP A 217 5.22 8.93 14.58
C TRP A 217 5.38 10.43 14.41
N ILE A 218 5.27 10.93 13.17
CA ILE A 218 5.55 12.32 12.80
C ILE A 218 4.34 12.90 12.03
N PRO A 219 3.14 12.94 12.64
CA PRO A 219 1.89 13.26 11.95
C PRO A 219 1.94 14.63 11.24
N GLU A 220 2.52 15.65 11.87
CA GLU A 220 2.54 17.03 11.36
C GLU A 220 3.34 17.17 10.05
N LYS A 221 4.48 16.48 9.93
CA LYS A 221 5.33 16.56 8.72
C LYS A 221 4.75 15.74 7.56
N MET A 222 3.93 14.74 7.86
CA MET A 222 3.31 13.88 6.84
C MET A 222 2.18 14.57 6.09
N LEU A 223 1.43 15.43 6.79
CA LEU A 223 0.37 16.24 6.19
C LEU A 223 0.96 17.35 5.34
N ASN A 224 0.27 17.70 4.26
CA ASN A 224 0.56 18.91 3.52
C ASN A 224 -0.03 20.15 4.22
N LYS A 225 0.24 21.34 3.67
CA LYS A 225 -0.26 22.63 4.22
C LYS A 225 -1.78 22.71 4.34
N ASN A 226 -2.51 21.92 3.56
CA ASN A 226 -3.98 21.86 3.59
C ASN A 226 -4.49 20.79 4.58
N GLY A 227 -3.60 20.18 5.37
CA GLY A 227 -3.93 19.10 6.29
C GLY A 227 -4.31 17.78 5.60
N SER A 228 -4.00 17.62 4.32
CA SER A 228 -4.26 16.40 3.55
C SER A 228 -3.03 15.50 3.52
N ASN A 229 -3.25 14.20 3.68
CA ASN A 229 -2.22 13.19 3.63
C ASN A 229 -1.97 12.63 2.21
N GLY A 230 -2.77 13.04 1.21
CA GLY A 230 -2.66 12.55 -0.17
C GLY A 230 -3.04 11.07 -0.38
N THR A 231 -3.45 10.36 0.67
CA THR A 231 -3.75 8.92 0.69
C THR A 231 -5.22 8.59 0.38
N GLY A 232 -5.99 9.55 -0.10
CA GLY A 232 -7.41 9.38 -0.41
C GLY A 232 -7.66 8.55 -1.66
N LEU A 233 -8.92 8.15 -1.86
CA LEU A 233 -9.37 7.31 -2.97
C LEU A 233 -8.87 7.80 -4.35
N LEU A 234 -9.13 9.07 -4.68
CA LEU A 234 -8.77 9.63 -5.99
C LEU A 234 -7.27 9.87 -6.17
N ASN A 235 -6.57 10.20 -5.08
CA ASN A 235 -5.16 10.60 -5.14
C ASN A 235 -4.20 9.41 -5.10
N LEU A 236 -4.64 8.28 -4.53
CA LEU A 236 -3.80 7.12 -4.30
C LEU A 236 -4.42 5.84 -4.88
N VAL A 237 -5.62 5.48 -4.45
CA VAL A 237 -6.22 4.18 -4.79
C VAL A 237 -6.50 4.06 -6.28
N VAL A 238 -7.16 5.05 -6.89
CA VAL A 238 -7.51 5.02 -8.32
C VAL A 238 -6.25 4.93 -9.20
N PRO A 239 -5.22 5.78 -9.03
CA PRO A 239 -3.97 5.65 -9.78
C PRO A 239 -3.28 4.29 -9.60
N VAL A 240 -3.22 3.77 -8.36
CA VAL A 240 -2.58 2.47 -8.09
C VAL A 240 -3.36 1.33 -8.73
N LEU A 241 -4.69 1.32 -8.63
CA LEU A 241 -5.52 0.31 -9.29
C LEU A 241 -5.36 0.35 -10.81
N PHE A 242 -5.35 1.54 -11.41
CA PHE A 242 -5.09 1.67 -12.84
C PHE A 242 -3.71 1.11 -13.22
N GLY A 243 -2.69 1.40 -12.42
CA GLY A 243 -1.35 0.83 -12.59
C GLY A 243 -1.34 -0.69 -12.48
N VAL A 244 -1.98 -1.25 -11.45
CA VAL A 244 -2.08 -2.70 -11.22
C VAL A 244 -2.81 -3.38 -12.38
N LEU A 245 -3.87 -2.77 -12.92
CA LEU A 245 -4.57 -3.26 -14.11
C LEU A 245 -3.67 -3.25 -15.35
N ALA A 246 -2.86 -2.20 -15.52
CA ALA A 246 -1.88 -2.17 -16.61
C ALA A 246 -0.82 -3.27 -16.44
N LEU A 247 -0.33 -3.48 -15.22
CA LEU A 247 0.65 -4.52 -14.89
C LEU A 247 0.06 -5.92 -15.12
N SER A 248 -1.17 -6.19 -14.69
CA SER A 248 -1.84 -7.47 -14.93
C SER A 248 -2.11 -7.70 -16.42
N GLY A 249 -2.52 -6.66 -17.16
CA GLY A 249 -2.66 -6.72 -18.61
C GLY A 249 -1.36 -7.07 -19.33
N LEU A 250 -0.22 -6.52 -18.90
CA LEU A 250 1.09 -6.84 -19.46
C LEU A 250 1.55 -8.26 -19.14
N LEU A 251 1.26 -8.74 -17.93
CA LEU A 251 1.54 -10.13 -17.57
C LEU A 251 0.73 -11.10 -18.44
N VAL A 252 -0.56 -10.82 -18.61
CA VAL A 252 -1.47 -11.62 -19.44
C VAL A 252 -1.06 -11.58 -20.91
N SER A 253 -0.70 -10.41 -21.46
CA SER A 253 -0.24 -10.32 -22.85
C SER A 253 1.07 -11.08 -23.09
N SER A 254 2.01 -11.03 -22.14
CA SER A 254 3.25 -11.82 -22.22
C SER A 254 3.04 -13.34 -22.23
N THR A 255 1.90 -13.82 -21.69
CA THR A 255 1.47 -15.21 -21.83
C THR A 255 0.80 -15.50 -23.17
N PHE A 256 0.10 -14.54 -23.79
CA PHE A 256 -0.58 -14.71 -25.09
C PHE A 256 0.35 -14.64 -26.31
N TYR A 257 1.50 -13.97 -26.23
CA TYR A 257 2.49 -13.94 -27.32
C TYR A 257 3.23 -15.28 -27.55
N ILE A 258 2.82 -16.35 -26.85
CA ILE A 258 3.46 -17.68 -26.86
C ILE A 258 2.50 -18.77 -27.40
N SER A 259 1.30 -18.41 -27.87
CA SER A 259 0.44 -19.33 -28.66
C SER A 259 0.68 -19.17 -30.15
#